data_AF-E3EFB7-F1
#
_entry.id   AF-E3EFB7-F1
#
_cell.length_a   1.000
_cell.length_b   1.000
_cell.length_c   1.000
_cell.angle_alpha   90.00
_cell.angle_beta   90.00
_cell.angle_gamma   90.00
#
_symmetry.space_group_name_H-M   'P 1'
#
loop_
_entity.id
_entity.type
_entity.pdbx_description
1 polymer ?
#
loop_
_entity_poly.entity_id
_entity_poly.type
_entity_poly.pdbx_seq_one_letter_code
_entity_poly.pdbx_strand_id
1 'polypeptide(L)'
;MAKKRNSSFAAPAAQDKPATLKDLLSQDVLNKLKAQANEAQAEQDKRKEDERQRALEAKKAEQKKLDNNFEHLLNNSDLDWHKYK
;
A
#
# COMPACT_ATOMS: atom_id res chain seq x y z
N MET A 1 -19.52 -36.10 64.69
CA MET A 1 -18.18 -35.50 64.52
C MET A 1 -17.55 -36.03 63.23
N ALA A 2 -17.40 -35.21 62.20
CA ALA A 2 -16.32 -35.31 61.21
C ALA A 2 -16.44 -34.16 60.19
N LYS A 3 -15.57 -33.17 60.31
CA LYS A 3 -15.44 -32.00 59.42
C LYS A 3 -14.13 -32.15 58.65
N LYS A 4 -14.14 -32.12 57.31
CA LYS A 4 -12.96 -31.79 56.49
C LYS A 4 -13.42 -31.46 55.06
N ARG A 5 -13.62 -30.17 54.74
CA ARG A 5 -12.65 -29.16 54.27
C ARG A 5 -12.53 -29.18 52.74
N ASN A 6 -13.39 -28.36 52.14
CA ASN A 6 -13.35 -27.88 50.77
C ASN A 6 -12.00 -27.20 50.50
N SER A 7 -11.15 -27.81 49.67
CA SER A 7 -9.89 -27.19 49.23
C SER A 7 -10.19 -26.19 48.11
N SER A 8 -10.34 -24.93 48.50
CA SER A 8 -10.25 -23.78 47.62
C SER A 8 -8.88 -23.78 46.94
N PHE A 9 -8.87 -24.04 45.63
CA PHE A 9 -7.73 -23.76 44.78
C PHE A 9 -7.60 -22.23 44.68
N ALA A 10 -6.58 -21.67 45.33
CA ALA A 10 -6.27 -20.25 45.24
C ALA A 10 -5.74 -19.98 43.83
N ALA A 11 -6.50 -19.21 43.03
CA ALA A 11 -5.99 -18.64 41.80
C ALA A 11 -4.83 -17.68 42.16
N PRO A 12 -3.67 -17.76 41.47
CA PRO A 12 -2.63 -16.78 41.67
C PRO A 12 -3.19 -15.42 41.25
N ALA A 13 -3.14 -14.47 42.17
CA ALA A 13 -3.53 -13.10 41.93
C ALA A 13 -2.75 -12.56 40.73
N ALA A 14 -3.48 -12.19 39.68
CA ALA A 14 -2.97 -11.38 38.58
C ALA A 14 -2.68 -9.98 39.12
N GLN A 15 -1.59 -9.85 39.86
CA GLN A 15 -1.04 -8.56 40.25
C GLN A 15 -0.20 -8.00 39.10
N ASP A 16 -0.50 -6.75 38.79
CA ASP A 16 0.47 -5.74 38.37
C ASP A 16 1.27 -6.00 37.09
N LYS A 17 0.75 -5.47 35.97
CA LYS A 17 1.34 -4.33 35.24
C LYS A 17 0.66 -4.21 33.87
N PRO A 18 0.40 -2.99 33.36
CA PRO A 18 0.33 -2.79 31.92
C PRO A 18 1.75 -2.98 31.37
N ALA A 19 2.20 -4.23 31.24
CA ALA A 19 3.27 -4.59 30.32
C ALA A 19 2.70 -4.29 28.93
N THR A 20 2.74 -3.02 28.53
CA THR A 20 2.35 -2.62 27.19
C THR A 20 3.11 -3.53 26.23
N LEU A 21 2.46 -4.02 25.17
CA LEU A 21 3.05 -4.92 24.16
C LEU A 21 4.44 -4.47 23.65
N LYS A 22 4.77 -3.20 23.85
CA LYS A 22 6.03 -2.52 23.61
C LYS A 22 7.19 -2.91 24.54
N ASP A 23 6.91 -3.52 25.69
CA ASP A 23 7.88 -4.00 26.68
C ASP A 23 8.16 -5.51 26.52
N LEU A 24 7.18 -6.27 26.02
CA LEU A 24 7.37 -7.67 25.58
C LEU A 24 8.08 -7.77 24.23
N LEU A 25 7.91 -6.77 23.35
CA LEU A 25 8.64 -6.67 22.10
C LEU A 25 9.90 -5.82 22.34
N SER A 26 11.06 -6.46 22.39
CA SER A 26 12.34 -5.74 22.53
C SER A 26 12.42 -4.62 21.48
N GLN A 27 12.91 -3.44 21.88
CA GLN A 27 13.05 -2.27 20.99
C GLN A 27 13.80 -2.63 19.69
N ASP A 28 14.69 -3.61 19.78
CA ASP A 28 15.43 -4.17 18.65
C ASP A 28 14.54 -4.87 17.61
N VAL A 29 13.51 -5.60 18.04
CA VAL A 29 12.50 -6.23 17.15
C VAL A 29 11.58 -5.18 16.55
N LEU A 30 11.19 -4.15 17.32
CA LEU A 30 10.42 -3.02 16.79
C LEU A 30 11.19 -2.26 15.70
N ASN A 31 12.49 -2.07 15.88
CA ASN A 31 13.33 -1.40 14.90
C ASN A 31 13.47 -2.24 13.62
N LYS A 32 13.66 -3.57 13.75
CA LYS A 32 13.67 -4.49 12.60
C LYS A 32 12.34 -4.48 11.85
N LEU A 33 11.22 -4.48 12.56
CA LEU A 33 9.89 -4.45 11.95
C LEU A 33 9.65 -3.13 11.20
N LYS A 34 10.05 -1.99 11.77
CA LYS A 34 9.99 -0.69 11.09
C LYS A 34 10.87 -0.65 9.85
N ALA A 35 12.08 -1.21 9.91
CA ALA A 35 12.96 -1.30 8.75
C ALA A 35 12.32 -2.12 7.62
N GLN A 36 11.77 -3.29 7.94
CA GLN A 36 11.06 -4.14 6.98
C GLN A 36 9.78 -3.48 6.44
N ALA A 37 9.02 -2.77 7.28
CA ALA A 37 7.83 -2.04 6.85
C ALA A 37 8.19 -0.92 5.86
N ASN A 38 9.26 -0.17 6.14
CA ASN A 38 9.76 0.87 5.23
C ASN A 38 10.25 0.29 3.90
N GLU A 39 10.95 -0.85 3.93
CA GLU A 39 11.42 -1.54 2.74
C GLU A 39 10.26 -2.05 1.88
N ALA A 40 9.27 -2.69 2.51
CA ALA A 40 8.06 -3.16 1.83
C ALA A 40 7.25 -1.99 1.23
N GLN A 41 7.14 -0.87 1.96
CA GLN A 41 6.47 0.33 1.46
C GLN A 41 7.21 0.91 0.24
N ALA A 42 8.54 1.00 0.30
CA ALA A 42 9.35 1.49 -0.81
C ALA A 42 9.22 0.60 -2.05
N GLU A 43 9.14 -0.73 -1.89
CA GLU A 43 8.87 -1.65 -2.99
C GLU A 43 7.48 -1.46 -3.59
N GLN A 44 6.45 -1.28 -2.75
CA GLN A 44 5.09 -1.03 -3.24
C GLN A 44 4.99 0.28 -4.00
N ASP A 45 5.64 1.33 -3.52
CA ASP A 45 5.64 2.64 -4.17
C ASP A 45 6.40 2.59 -5.50
N LYS A 46 7.52 1.87 -5.58
CA LYS A 46 8.21 1.60 -6.85
C LYS A 46 7.32 0.87 -7.86
N ARG A 47 6.61 -0.18 -7.44
CA ARG A 47 5.70 -0.92 -8.34
C ARG A 47 4.58 -0.04 -8.89
N LYS A 48 3.99 0.82 -8.05
CA LYS A 48 2.96 1.77 -8.48
C LYS A 48 3.52 2.80 -9.46
N GLU A 49 4.73 3.29 -9.23
CA GLU A 49 5.36 4.27 -10.11
C GLU A 49 5.74 3.64 -11.46
N ASP A 50 6.25 2.42 -11.47
CA ASP A 50 6.54 1.66 -12.69
C ASP A 50 5.26 1.41 -13.51
N GLU A 51 4.15 1.06 -12.86
CA GLU A 51 2.87 0.87 -13.52
C GLU A 51 2.33 2.17 -14.12
N ARG A 52 2.46 3.29 -13.41
CA ARG A 52 2.13 4.62 -13.94
C ARG A 52 2.98 4.99 -15.14
N GLN A 53 4.29 4.76 -15.07
CA GLN A 53 5.19 5.05 -16.18
C GLN A 53 4.82 4.21 -17.42
N ARG A 54 4.58 2.91 -17.26
CA ARG A 54 4.14 2.03 -18.36
C ARG A 54 2.81 2.49 -18.96
N ALA A 55 1.84 2.90 -18.14
CA ALA A 55 0.56 3.41 -18.62
C ALA A 55 0.72 4.72 -19.42
N LEU A 56 1.60 5.62 -18.97
CA LEU A 56 1.90 6.87 -19.68
C LEU A 56 2.63 6.60 -21.01
N GLU A 57 3.58 5.67 -21.02
CA GLU A 57 4.28 5.27 -22.25
C GLU A 57 3.33 4.62 -23.26
N ALA A 58 2.43 3.74 -22.80
CA ALA A 58 1.40 3.14 -23.65
C ALA A 58 0.50 4.20 -24.27
N LYS A 59 -0.02 5.14 -23.46
CA LYS A 59 -0.82 6.27 -23.96
C LYS A 59 -0.06 7.12 -24.96
N LYS A 60 1.21 7.40 -24.72
CA LYS A 60 2.05 8.17 -25.64
C LYS A 60 2.30 7.41 -26.95
N ALA A 61 2.48 6.10 -26.90
CA ALA A 61 2.65 5.27 -28.09
C ALA A 61 1.34 5.19 -28.90
N GLU A 62 0.20 5.04 -28.23
CA GLU A 62 -1.12 5.10 -28.87
C GLU A 62 -1.39 6.46 -29.50
N GLN A 63 -1.14 7.55 -28.77
CA GLN A 63 -1.29 8.90 -29.29
C GLN A 63 -0.41 9.10 -30.53
N LYS A 64 0.86 8.68 -30.49
CA LYS A 64 1.72 8.70 -31.68
C LYS A 64 1.15 7.89 -32.83
N LYS A 65 0.56 6.72 -32.60
CA LYS A 65 -0.08 5.93 -33.66
C LYS A 65 -1.29 6.65 -34.24
N LEU A 66 -2.11 7.29 -33.41
CA LEU A 66 -3.26 8.07 -33.83
C LEU A 66 -2.85 9.32 -34.60
N ASP A 67 -1.78 10.00 -34.18
CA ASP A 67 -1.20 11.14 -34.87
C ASP A 67 -0.62 10.76 -36.24
N ASN A 68 -0.16 9.51 -36.42
CA ASN A 68 0.27 8.99 -37.72
C ASN A 68 -0.89 8.42 -38.56
N ASN A 69 -2.08 8.22 -37.96
CA ASN A 69 -3.23 7.71 -38.68
C ASN A 69 -4.01 8.88 -39.30
N PHE A 70 -3.94 8.97 -40.63
CA PHE A 70 -4.63 10.01 -41.40
C PHE A 70 -6.15 10.01 -41.20
N GLU A 71 -6.83 8.88 -40.99
CA GLU A 71 -8.27 8.88 -40.70
C GLU A 71 -8.56 9.55 -39.35
N HIS A 72 -7.75 9.28 -38.34
CA HIS A 72 -7.91 9.90 -37.02
C HIS A 72 -7.64 11.41 -37.11
N LEU A 73 -6.58 11.81 -37.80
CA LEU A 73 -6.29 13.22 -38.04
C LEU A 73 -7.42 13.89 -38.81
N LEU A 74 -7.95 13.28 -39.87
CA LEU A 74 -8.99 13.89 -40.70
C LEU A 74 -10.31 14.06 -39.93
N ASN A 75 -10.67 13.09 -39.10
CA ASN A 75 -11.92 13.16 -38.32
C ASN A 75 -11.83 14.07 -37.10
N ASN A 76 -10.64 14.29 -36.53
CA ASN A 76 -10.44 15.13 -35.34
C ASN A 76 -9.84 16.51 -35.65
N SER A 77 -9.34 16.73 -36.87
CA SER A 77 -8.83 18.01 -37.32
C SER A 77 -9.97 18.83 -37.90
N ASP A 78 -10.30 19.92 -37.22
CA ASP A 78 -11.34 20.87 -37.61
C ASP A 78 -10.79 21.81 -38.71
N LEU A 79 -10.48 21.24 -39.88
CA LEU A 79 -9.94 21.94 -41.05
C LEU A 79 -11.04 22.71 -41.77
N ASP A 80 -11.51 23.78 -41.15
CA ASP A 80 -12.48 24.70 -41.76
C ASP A 80 -11.77 25.70 -42.69
N TRP A 81 -11.58 25.30 -43.95
CA TRP A 81 -10.90 26.06 -44.99
C TRP A 81 -11.55 27.42 -45.30
N HIS A 82 -12.82 27.64 -44.92
CA HIS A 82 -13.49 28.93 -45.05
C HIS A 82 -12.89 30.01 -44.14
N LYS A 83 -12.19 29.63 -43.06
CA LYS A 83 -11.53 30.56 -42.13
C LYS A 83 -10.26 31.20 -42.69
N TYR A 84 -9.71 30.67 -43.78
CA TYR A 84 -8.44 31.09 -44.37
C TYR A 84 -8.61 31.72 -45.77
N LYS A 85 -9.84 32.09 -46.15
CA LYS A 85 -10.17 32.66 -47.46
C LYS A 85 -10.37 34.17 -47.40
#